data_AF-A0A4Y2ATS7-F1
#
_entry.id   AF-A0A4Y2ATS7-F1
#
_cell.length_a   1.000
_cell.length_b   1.000
_cell.length_c   1.000
_cell.angle_alpha   90.00
_cell.angle_beta   90.00
_cell.angle_gamma   90.00
#
_symmetry.space_group_name_H-M   'P 1'
#
loop_
_entity.id
_entity.type
_entity.pdbx_description
1 polymer ?
#
loop_
_entity_poly.entity_id
_entity_poly.type
_entity_poly.pdbx_seq_one_letter_code
_entity_poly.pdbx_strand_id
1 'polypeptide(L)'
;MPLEKKEQALLMKLLYQNGSNLSTALREYRSLKGLRKWSVSRQALKKMITKFEKIGELCVLQGRGRKRLSNESAEEVILAVIERASGSQYSSTCARTVSLHLSLPWFTVRKVLRSIVKWYPYKIQVVQELNSVNPDKYTEFARILLVRIAVDNAWPWNIL
;
A
#
# COMPACT_ATOMS: atom_id res chain seq x y z
N MET A 1 -14.60 -17.18 -16.61
CA MET A 1 -15.16 -15.83 -16.36
C MET A 1 -16.25 -15.95 -15.30
N PRO A 2 -16.20 -15.18 -14.20
CA PRO A 2 -17.32 -15.08 -13.27
C PRO A 2 -18.52 -14.39 -13.94
N LEU A 3 -19.73 -14.92 -13.77
CA LEU A 3 -20.99 -14.29 -14.25
C LEU A 3 -21.18 -12.92 -13.61
N GLU A 4 -21.64 -11.94 -14.37
CA GLU A 4 -22.05 -10.64 -13.81
C GLU A 4 -23.25 -10.81 -12.87
N LYS A 5 -23.40 -9.91 -11.88
CA LYS A 5 -24.52 -9.98 -10.91
C LYS A 5 -25.90 -9.99 -11.58
N LYS A 6 -26.08 -9.21 -12.65
CA LYS A 6 -27.33 -9.17 -13.44
C LYS A 6 -27.65 -10.54 -14.06
N GLU A 7 -26.63 -11.23 -14.52
CA GLU A 7 -26.77 -12.55 -15.14
C GLU A 7 -27.07 -13.64 -14.11
N GLN A 8 -26.46 -13.56 -12.93
CA GLN A 8 -26.76 -14.45 -11.80
C GLN A 8 -28.21 -14.27 -11.33
N ALA A 9 -28.69 -13.03 -11.24
CA ALA A 9 -30.06 -12.72 -10.83
C ALA A 9 -31.09 -13.24 -11.84
N LEU A 10 -30.85 -13.04 -13.14
CA LEU A 10 -31.70 -13.59 -14.20
C LEU A 10 -31.76 -15.12 -14.11
N LEU A 11 -30.60 -15.77 -13.90
CA LEU A 11 -30.52 -17.22 -13.80
C LEU A 11 -31.28 -17.76 -12.57
N MET A 12 -31.17 -17.10 -11.42
CA MET A 12 -31.94 -17.49 -10.22
C MET A 12 -33.44 -17.31 -10.43
N LYS A 13 -33.86 -16.22 -11.07
CA LYS A 13 -35.27 -15.99 -11.41
C LYS A 13 -35.83 -17.15 -12.25
N LEU A 14 -35.12 -17.53 -13.31
CA LEU A 14 -35.50 -18.66 -14.18
C LEU A 14 -35.49 -20.00 -13.42
N LEU A 15 -34.57 -20.20 -12.48
CA LEU A 15 -34.52 -21.41 -11.65
C LEU A 15 -35.80 -21.57 -10.81
N TYR A 16 -36.22 -20.51 -10.11
CA TYR A 16 -37.41 -20.57 -9.27
C TYR A 16 -38.71 -20.63 -10.09
N GLN A 17 -38.77 -19.96 -11.24
CA GLN A 17 -39.92 -20.05 -12.16
C GLN A 17 -40.11 -21.47 -12.72
N ASN A 18 -39.02 -22.24 -12.87
CA ASN A 18 -39.02 -23.60 -13.40
C ASN A 18 -39.07 -24.70 -12.32
N GLY A 19 -39.52 -24.39 -11.11
CA GLY A 19 -39.62 -25.37 -10.02
C GLY A 19 -38.27 -25.95 -9.60
N SER A 20 -37.22 -25.13 -9.59
CA SER A 20 -35.84 -25.51 -9.22
C SER A 20 -35.17 -26.53 -10.16
N ASN A 21 -35.69 -26.72 -11.37
CA ASN A 21 -35.04 -27.56 -12.37
C ASN A 21 -33.89 -26.81 -13.06
N LEU A 22 -32.65 -27.18 -12.70
CA LEU A 22 -31.44 -26.56 -13.23
C LEU A 22 -31.27 -26.72 -14.74
N SER A 23 -31.73 -27.85 -15.30
CA SER A 23 -31.52 -28.16 -16.72
C SER A 23 -32.42 -27.32 -17.62
N THR A 24 -33.68 -27.11 -17.23
CA THR A 24 -34.64 -26.28 -17.98
C THR A 24 -34.26 -24.80 -17.88
N ALA A 25 -33.97 -24.30 -16.68
CA ALA A 25 -33.54 -22.92 -16.47
C ALA A 25 -32.27 -22.56 -17.27
N LEU A 26 -31.30 -23.48 -17.38
CA LEU A 26 -30.10 -23.28 -18.20
C LEU A 26 -30.39 -23.28 -19.71
N ARG A 27 -31.36 -24.08 -20.17
CA ARG A 27 -31.77 -24.09 -21.59
C ARG A 27 -32.44 -22.77 -21.97
N GLU A 28 -33.35 -22.29 -21.12
CA GLU A 28 -34.01 -20.99 -21.30
C GLU A 28 -33.02 -19.83 -21.24
N TYR A 29 -32.13 -19.82 -20.24
CA TYR A 29 -31.10 -18.80 -20.13
C TYR A 29 -30.22 -18.75 -21.39
N ARG A 30 -29.78 -19.91 -21.91
CA ARG A 30 -28.99 -19.98 -23.15
C ARG A 30 -29.75 -19.45 -24.36
N SER A 31 -31.06 -19.76 -24.43
CA SER A 31 -31.92 -19.30 -25.51
C SER A 31 -32.08 -17.77 -25.46
N LEU A 32 -32.36 -17.22 -24.28
CA LEU A 32 -32.49 -15.77 -24.05
C LEU A 32 -31.20 -14.99 -24.35
N LYS A 33 -30.03 -15.58 -24.06
CA LYS A 33 -28.72 -14.95 -24.29
C LYS A 33 -28.08 -15.31 -25.63
N GLY A 34 -28.68 -16.19 -26.43
CA GLY A 34 -28.09 -16.66 -27.70
C GLY A 34 -26.76 -17.41 -27.54
N LEU A 35 -26.54 -18.07 -26.39
CA LEU A 35 -25.25 -18.70 -26.08
C LEU A 35 -25.19 -20.15 -26.57
N ARG A 36 -24.24 -20.45 -27.48
CA ARG A 36 -23.97 -21.82 -27.94
C ARG A 36 -23.37 -22.72 -26.84
N LYS A 37 -22.52 -22.15 -25.97
CA LYS A 37 -21.83 -22.91 -24.92
C LYS A 37 -21.92 -22.19 -23.59
N TRP A 38 -22.13 -22.97 -22.54
CA TRP A 38 -22.16 -22.48 -21.18
C TRP A 38 -20.77 -22.44 -20.57
N SER A 39 -20.41 -21.31 -19.97
CA SER A 39 -19.05 -21.04 -19.46
C SER A 39 -18.85 -21.44 -17.99
N VAL A 40 -19.92 -21.66 -17.22
CA VAL A 40 -19.83 -21.92 -15.77
C VAL A 40 -20.05 -23.41 -15.45
N SER A 41 -19.23 -23.98 -14.57
CA SER A 41 -19.38 -25.40 -14.22
C SER A 41 -20.69 -25.67 -13.44
N ARG A 42 -21.26 -26.87 -13.58
CA ARG A 42 -22.40 -27.32 -12.76
C ARG A 42 -22.12 -27.20 -11.26
N GLN A 43 -20.88 -27.47 -10.84
CA GLN A 43 -20.45 -27.34 -9.44
C GLN A 43 -20.53 -25.90 -8.96
N ALA A 44 -20.07 -24.94 -9.78
CA ALA A 44 -20.12 -23.52 -9.45
C ALA A 44 -21.57 -23.01 -9.35
N LEU A 45 -22.47 -23.52 -10.20
CA LEU A 45 -23.90 -23.23 -10.12
C LEU A 45 -24.54 -23.75 -8.83
N LYS A 46 -24.29 -25.00 -8.46
CA LYS A 46 -24.77 -25.56 -7.17
C LYS A 46 -24.28 -24.74 -5.97
N LYS A 47 -23.03 -24.27 -6.00
CA LYS A 47 -22.49 -23.38 -4.96
C LYS A 47 -23.19 -22.03 -4.94
N MET A 48 -23.57 -21.49 -6.09
CA MET A 48 -24.29 -20.22 -6.19
C MET A 48 -25.71 -20.34 -5.63
N ILE A 49 -26.42 -21.42 -5.96
CA ILE A 49 -27.78 -21.70 -5.46
C ILE A 49 -27.75 -21.87 -3.94
N THR A 50 -26.89 -22.76 -3.44
CA THR A 50 -26.79 -23.01 -1.99
C THR A 50 -26.36 -21.78 -1.21
N LYS A 51 -25.53 -20.90 -1.79
CA LYS A 51 -25.18 -19.61 -1.19
C LYS A 51 -26.36 -18.65 -1.16
N PHE A 52 -27.12 -18.58 -2.24
CA PHE A 52 -28.32 -17.75 -2.33
C PHE A 52 -29.40 -18.22 -1.36
N GLU A 53 -29.66 -19.53 -1.25
CA GLU A 53 -30.61 -20.09 -0.28
C GLU A 53 -30.20 -19.83 1.18
N LYS A 54 -28.90 -19.82 1.46
CA LYS A 54 -28.38 -19.58 2.83
C LYS A 54 -28.33 -18.10 3.22
N ILE A 55 -27.91 -17.23 2.31
CA ILE A 55 -27.55 -15.83 2.61
C ILE A 55 -28.58 -14.85 2.02
N GLY A 56 -29.37 -15.27 1.03
CA GLY A 56 -30.29 -14.40 0.27
C GLY A 56 -29.59 -13.48 -0.74
N GLU A 57 -28.26 -13.59 -0.88
CA GLU A 57 -27.47 -12.62 -1.64
C GLU A 57 -26.65 -13.27 -2.75
N LEU A 58 -26.67 -12.66 -3.94
CA LEU A 58 -25.89 -13.09 -5.11
C LEU A 58 -24.52 -12.41 -5.19
N CYS A 59 -24.18 -11.54 -4.23
CA CYS A 59 -22.89 -10.87 -4.23
C CYS A 59 -21.74 -11.86 -4.02
N VAL A 60 -20.64 -11.64 -4.73
CA VAL A 60 -19.36 -12.24 -4.37
C VAL A 60 -18.99 -11.65 -3.02
N LEU A 61 -18.92 -12.51 -1.99
CA LEU A 61 -18.47 -12.05 -0.68
C LEU A 61 -17.04 -11.54 -0.88
N GLN A 62 -16.70 -10.42 -0.24
CA GLN A 62 -15.32 -9.94 -0.27
C GLN A 62 -14.40 -11.11 0.10
N GLY A 63 -13.44 -11.41 -0.76
CA GLY A 63 -12.48 -12.48 -0.50
C GLY A 63 -11.82 -12.24 0.86
N ARG A 64 -11.41 -13.31 1.54
CA ARG A 64 -10.67 -13.22 2.80
C ARG A 64 -9.34 -12.53 2.54
N GLY A 65 -9.35 -11.21 2.60
CA GLY A 65 -8.19 -10.38 2.32
C GLY A 65 -7.13 -10.54 3.41
N ARG A 66 -5.89 -10.16 3.08
CA ARG A 66 -4.85 -10.03 4.11
C ARG A 66 -5.27 -8.91 5.06
N LYS A 67 -5.25 -9.17 6.37
CA LYS A 67 -5.53 -8.16 7.40
C LYS A 67 -4.64 -6.94 7.16
N ARG A 68 -5.24 -5.75 7.23
CA ARG A 68 -4.49 -4.49 7.22
C ARG A 68 -3.59 -4.43 8.46
N LEU A 69 -2.46 -3.75 8.33
CA LEU A 69 -1.64 -3.43 9.51
C LEU A 69 -2.45 -2.49 10.42
N SER A 70 -2.32 -2.65 11.74
CA SER A 70 -2.95 -1.72 12.67
C SER A 70 -2.21 -0.39 12.65
N ASN A 71 -2.93 0.72 12.83
CA ASN A 71 -2.33 2.05 12.86
C ASN A 71 -1.38 2.19 14.06
N GLU A 72 -1.76 1.63 15.22
CA GLU A 72 -0.92 1.56 16.43
C GLU A 72 0.46 0.96 16.11
N SER A 73 0.50 -0.21 15.44
CA SER A 73 1.78 -0.85 15.07
C SER A 73 2.60 -0.03 14.07
N ALA A 74 1.95 0.81 13.26
CA ALA A 74 2.64 1.69 12.33
C ALA A 74 3.25 2.89 13.08
N GLU A 75 2.54 3.47 14.03
CA GLU A 75 2.99 4.57 14.88
C GLU A 75 4.16 4.15 15.77
N GLU A 76 4.09 2.97 16.39
CA GLU A 76 5.20 2.40 17.18
C GLU A 76 6.49 2.26 16.35
N VAL A 77 6.37 1.78 15.10
CA VAL A 77 7.51 1.66 14.19
C VAL A 77 8.09 3.02 13.85
N ILE A 78 7.25 4.04 13.63
CA ILE A 78 7.71 5.40 13.33
C ILE A 78 8.46 6.00 14.52
N LEU A 79 7.89 5.89 15.72
CA LEU A 79 8.48 6.41 16.94
C LEU A 79 9.84 5.75 17.21
N ALA A 80 9.91 4.41 17.15
CA ALA A 80 11.16 3.68 17.35
C ALA A 80 12.25 4.04 16.33
N VAL A 81 11.87 4.43 15.12
CA VAL A 81 12.81 4.92 14.10
C VAL A 81 13.34 6.30 14.46
N ILE A 82 12.47 7.23 14.87
CA ILE A 82 12.84 8.59 15.25
C ILE A 82 13.74 8.58 16.49
N GLU A 83 13.32 7.93 17.56
CA GLU A 83 14.08 7.86 18.81
C GLU A 83 15.49 7.31 18.58
N ARG A 84 15.60 6.22 17.80
CA ARG A 84 16.89 5.60 17.52
C ARG A 84 17.76 6.44 16.60
N ALA A 85 17.17 7.09 15.60
CA ALA A 85 17.90 7.99 14.73
C ALA A 85 18.47 9.16 15.55
N SER A 86 17.66 9.77 16.42
CA SER A 86 18.10 10.88 17.28
C SER A 86 19.26 10.51 18.22
N GLY A 87 19.32 9.26 18.69
CA GLY A 87 20.43 8.77 19.52
C GLY A 87 21.69 8.34 18.75
N SER A 88 21.68 8.38 17.42
CA SER A 88 22.81 7.92 16.59
C SER A 88 23.65 9.09 16.08
N GLN A 89 24.97 8.89 15.98
CA GLN A 89 25.92 9.89 15.45
C GLN A 89 25.52 10.42 14.05
N TYR A 90 24.96 9.56 13.21
CA TYR A 90 24.63 9.86 11.81
C TYR A 90 23.14 10.10 11.57
N SER A 91 22.35 10.30 12.64
CA SER A 91 20.90 10.43 12.56
C SER A 91 20.22 9.34 11.71
N SER A 92 20.74 8.11 11.79
CA SER A 92 20.34 7.00 10.93
C SER A 92 20.05 5.74 11.75
N THR A 93 19.13 4.92 11.23
CA THR A 93 18.76 3.65 11.85
C THR A 93 18.55 2.58 10.81
N CYS A 94 18.60 1.31 11.21
CA CYS A 94 18.39 0.20 10.31
C CYS A 94 17.04 -0.51 10.62
N ALA A 95 16.29 -0.81 9.56
CA ALA A 95 14.99 -1.46 9.68
C ALA A 95 15.06 -2.83 10.38
N ARG A 96 16.21 -3.53 10.30
CA ARG A 96 16.43 -4.79 11.04
C ARG A 96 16.54 -4.54 12.54
N THR A 97 17.25 -3.51 12.96
CA THR A 97 17.38 -3.16 14.37
C THR A 97 16.06 -2.71 14.97
N VAL A 98 15.26 -1.94 14.24
CA VAL A 98 13.89 -1.56 14.65
C VAL A 98 12.99 -2.80 14.75
N SER A 99 13.12 -3.73 13.80
CA SER A 99 12.42 -5.02 13.81
C SER A 99 12.77 -5.86 15.03
N LEU A 100 14.04 -5.93 15.42
CA LEU A 100 14.49 -6.61 16.64
C LEU A 100 13.97 -5.93 17.90
N HIS A 101 14.03 -4.59 17.96
CA HIS A 101 13.54 -3.81 19.11
C HIS A 101 12.05 -4.02 19.38
N LEU A 102 11.23 -4.01 18.33
CA LEU A 102 9.78 -4.17 18.43
C LEU A 102 9.32 -5.63 18.35
N SER A 103 10.25 -6.58 18.20
CA SER A 103 9.95 -7.99 17.91
C SER A 103 8.98 -8.18 16.73
N LEU A 104 9.02 -7.26 15.76
CA LEU A 104 8.18 -7.30 14.56
C LEU A 104 8.93 -7.92 13.39
N PRO A 105 8.25 -8.61 12.46
CA PRO A 105 8.88 -9.06 11.22
C PRO A 105 9.45 -7.88 10.43
N TRP A 106 10.67 -8.01 9.91
CA TRP A 106 11.33 -6.97 9.10
C TRP A 106 10.46 -6.47 7.93
N PHE A 107 9.71 -7.37 7.29
CA PHE A 107 8.80 -7.02 6.20
C PHE A 107 7.72 -6.01 6.66
N THR A 108 7.26 -6.09 7.91
CA THR A 108 6.26 -5.18 8.48
C THR A 108 6.86 -3.79 8.64
N VAL A 109 8.05 -3.70 9.25
CA VAL A 109 8.79 -2.44 9.40
C VAL A 109 9.04 -1.81 8.02
N ARG A 110 9.53 -2.60 7.06
CA ARG A 110 9.75 -2.13 5.67
C ARG A 110 8.47 -1.65 5.01
N LYS A 111 7.34 -2.33 5.25
CA LYS A 111 6.03 -1.96 4.70
C LYS A 111 5.55 -0.64 5.31
N VAL A 112 5.65 -0.45 6.62
CA VAL A 112 5.32 0.82 7.28
C VAL A 112 6.17 1.94 6.68
N LEU A 113 7.50 1.78 6.68
CA LEU A 113 8.43 2.79 6.17
C LEU A 113 8.16 3.16 4.71
N ARG A 114 8.04 2.18 3.80
CA ARG A 114 7.91 2.47 2.36
C ARG A 114 6.50 2.80 1.91
N SER A 115 5.49 2.09 2.42
CA SER A 115 4.12 2.15 1.86
C SER A 115 3.19 3.08 2.63
N ILE A 116 3.41 3.26 3.94
CA ILE A 116 2.57 4.12 4.77
C ILE A 116 3.23 5.50 4.89
N VAL A 117 4.47 5.53 5.40
CA VAL A 117 5.19 6.79 5.72
C VAL A 117 5.91 7.37 4.50
N LYS A 118 6.26 6.52 3.53
CA LYS A 118 7.04 6.88 2.33
C LYS A 118 8.45 7.38 2.64
N TRP A 119 9.09 6.81 3.66
CA TRP A 119 10.50 6.99 3.93
C TRP A 119 11.31 5.98 3.12
N TYR A 120 12.15 6.53 2.24
CA TYR A 120 13.04 5.75 1.40
C TYR A 120 14.46 5.85 1.95
N PRO A 121 15.19 4.73 2.03
CA PRO A 121 16.59 4.79 2.43
C PRO A 121 17.36 5.55 1.36
N TYR A 122 18.09 6.58 1.78
CA TYR A 122 19.01 7.33 0.95
C TYR A 122 20.38 7.31 1.62
N LYS A 123 21.43 7.41 0.80
CA LYS A 123 22.81 7.43 1.28
C LYS A 123 23.29 8.87 1.25
N ILE A 124 23.52 9.46 2.42
CA ILE A 124 24.24 10.73 2.54
C ILE A 124 25.73 10.39 2.61
N GLN A 125 26.54 11.10 1.84
CA GLN A 125 27.98 11.08 1.98
C GLN A 125 28.42 12.42 2.54
N VAL A 126 29.08 12.40 3.70
CA VAL A 126 29.74 13.58 4.24
C VAL A 126 31.10 13.68 3.53
N VAL A 127 31.29 14.71 2.72
CA VAL A 127 32.50 14.88 1.89
C VAL A 127 33.66 15.45 2.73
N GLN A 128 33.36 16.28 3.73
CA GLN A 128 34.33 16.87 4.64
C GLN A 128 33.73 16.96 6.06
N GLU A 129 34.47 16.51 7.06
CA GLU A 129 34.14 16.74 8.47
C GLU A 129 34.56 18.17 8.86
N LEU A 130 33.67 18.91 9.54
CA LEU A 130 34.04 20.20 10.10
C LEU A 130 34.92 19.98 11.33
N ASN A 131 36.20 20.35 11.24
CA ASN A 131 37.07 20.44 12.41
C ASN A 131 36.55 21.50 13.39
N SER A 132 36.70 21.26 14.69
CA SER A 132 36.24 22.13 15.78
C SER A 132 36.78 23.57 15.74
N VAL A 133 37.88 23.81 15.02
CA VAL A 133 38.53 25.13 14.86
C VAL A 133 37.89 25.97 13.74
N ASN A 134 37.11 25.35 12.85
CA ASN A 134 36.63 26.00 11.64
C ASN A 134 35.17 26.53 11.65
N PRO A 135 34.26 26.22 12.60
CA PRO A 135 32.86 26.65 12.48
C PRO A 135 32.70 28.16 12.56
N ASP A 136 33.49 28.84 13.38
CA ASP A 136 33.48 30.30 13.50
C ASP A 136 33.95 30.98 12.20
N LYS A 137 34.96 30.41 11.54
CA LYS A 137 35.46 30.93 10.25
C LYS A 137 34.42 30.78 9.15
N TYR A 138 33.71 29.64 9.11
CA TYR A 138 32.66 29.43 8.12
C TYR A 138 31.43 30.30 8.35
N THR A 139 31.02 30.50 9.61
CA THR A 139 29.89 31.37 9.96
C THR A 139 30.21 32.83 9.67
N GLU A 140 31.43 33.29 9.97
CA GLU A 140 31.86 34.65 9.66
C GLU A 140 31.94 34.88 8.14
N PHE A 141 32.49 33.93 7.39
CA PHE A 141 32.47 33.98 5.93
C PHE A 141 31.04 34.05 5.36
N ALA A 142 30.12 33.23 5.89
CA ALA A 142 28.73 33.25 5.46
C ALA A 142 28.05 34.60 5.75
N ARG A 143 28.35 35.23 6.89
CA ARG A 143 27.87 36.59 7.21
C ARG A 143 28.41 37.63 6.23
N ILE A 144 29.72 37.60 5.94
CA ILE A 144 30.36 38.50 4.97
C ILE A 144 29.72 38.33 3.58
N LEU A 145 29.52 37.08 3.15
CA LEU A 145 28.88 36.75 1.88
C LEU A 145 27.47 37.35 1.81
N LEU A 146 26.67 37.20 2.87
CA LEU A 146 25.30 37.74 2.96
C LEU A 146 25.27 39.28 2.81
N VAL A 147 26.15 39.97 3.53
CA VAL A 147 26.24 41.44 3.46
C VAL A 147 26.70 41.90 2.07
N ARG A 148 27.68 41.20 1.47
CA ARG A 148 28.20 41.58 0.15
C ARG A 148 27.24 41.29 -0.98
N ILE A 149 26.51 40.17 -0.94
CA ILE A 149 25.47 39.87 -1.95
C ILE A 149 24.41 40.97 -1.96
N ALA A 150 23.99 41.48 -0.79
CA ALA A 150 23.02 42.56 -0.71
C ALA A 150 23.50 43.88 -1.37
N VAL A 151 24.81 44.08 -1.47
CA VAL A 151 25.43 45.26 -2.10
C VAL A 151 25.76 45.00 -3.57
N ASP A 152 26.29 43.82 -3.88
CA ASP A 152 26.68 43.39 -5.23
C ASP A 152 26.38 41.89 -5.45
N ASN A 153 25.31 41.64 -6.22
CA ASN A 153 24.87 40.29 -6.57
C ASN A 153 25.84 39.54 -7.49
N ALA A 154 26.78 40.23 -8.16
CA ALA A 154 27.73 39.61 -9.08
C ALA A 154 28.99 39.09 -8.36
N TRP A 155 29.26 39.59 -7.15
CA TRP A 155 30.49 39.30 -6.40
C TRP A 155 30.78 37.81 -6.14
N PRO A 156 29.79 36.93 -5.81
CA PRO A 156 30.07 35.52 -5.54
C PRO A 156 30.66 34.75 -6.71
N TRP A 157 30.36 35.18 -7.95
CA TRP A 157 30.84 34.52 -9.17
C TRP A 157 32.34 34.76 -9.42
N ASN A 158 32.96 35.72 -8.73
CA ASN A 158 34.39 36.01 -8.89
C ASN A 158 35.30 35.16 -7.98
N ILE A 159 34.71 34.33 -7.12
CA ILE A 159 35.41 33.55 -6.08
C ILE A 159 35.22 32.03 -6.26
N LEU A 160 34.27 31.65 -7.12
CA LEU A 160 34.04 30.28 -7.57
C LEU A 160 34.86 29.99 -8.82
#